data_AF-A0A2W4PUS6-F1
#
_entry.id   AF-A0A2W4PUS6-F1
#
_cell.length_a   1.000
_cell.length_b   1.000
_cell.length_c   1.000
_cell.angle_alpha   90.00
_cell.angle_beta   90.00
_cell.angle_gamma   90.00
#
_symmetry.space_group_name_H-M   'P 1'
#
loop_
_entity.id
_entity.type
_entity.pdbx_description
1 polymer ?
#
loop_
_entity_poly.entity_id
_entity_poly.type
_entity_poly.pdbx_seq_one_letter_code
_entity_poly.pdbx_strand_id
1 'polypeptide(L)'
;MLYTSRGYLSVEADVPCAPAIEVCLHVHDTSLDQLVGESRCFEASYLAWETVRKARNPFFAEGTGFEGYFIGVCSSPDEMLDRLIELGHALLQSNLRLYRHNPRFRTRLMHALMDEGPGYDTICVWSDVLGATLARLRCNLYIHEQAAIFQAETYRMTSHLQPVQYWEVDFNIRQAYKLPFFLADHVYRTSLDLHQLKPSDFDAGLVVDRIGRFGHPLVRQYLRLNGYHSSLAGFTY
;
A
#
# COMPACT_ATOMS: atom_id res chain seq x y z
N MET A 1 -16.79 8.62 30.06
CA MET A 1 -16.48 9.89 29.35
C MET A 1 -14.97 9.97 29.25
N LEU A 2 -14.39 9.45 28.16
CA LEU A 2 -12.93 9.36 27.98
C LEU A 2 -12.49 10.49 27.05
N TYR A 3 -11.74 11.45 27.60
CA TYR A 3 -10.97 12.41 26.83
C TYR A 3 -9.74 11.70 26.26
N THR A 4 -9.81 11.22 25.03
CA THR A 4 -8.61 10.92 24.23
C THR A 4 -8.24 12.19 23.47
N SER A 5 -7.15 12.84 23.85
CA SER A 5 -6.52 13.86 23.01
C SER A 5 -6.25 13.26 21.63
N ARG A 6 -6.84 13.86 20.58
CA ARG A 6 -6.61 13.43 19.19
C ARG A 6 -5.21 13.86 18.77
N GLY A 7 -4.21 13.00 18.99
CA GLY A 7 -2.90 13.15 18.38
C GLY A 7 -2.97 12.85 16.89
N TYR A 8 -2.10 13.49 16.11
CA TYR A 8 -1.87 13.13 14.71
C TYR A 8 -0.41 12.73 14.52
N LEU A 9 -0.19 11.69 13.73
CA LEU A 9 1.13 11.35 13.19
C LEU A 9 1.27 12.09 11.86
N SER A 10 2.22 13.01 11.77
CA SER A 10 2.61 13.62 10.50
C SER A 10 3.60 12.72 9.78
N VAL A 11 3.34 12.43 8.51
CA VAL A 11 4.23 11.66 7.64
C VAL A 11 4.68 12.55 6.50
N GLU A 12 5.97 12.55 6.22
CA GLU A 12 6.58 13.16 5.04
C GLU A 12 7.43 12.09 4.34
N ALA A 13 7.23 11.92 3.05
CA ALA A 13 7.91 10.88 2.26
C ALA A 13 7.95 11.25 0.78
N ASP A 14 8.76 10.52 0.02
CA ASP A 14 8.74 10.61 -1.44
C ASP A 14 7.53 9.85 -2.00
N VAL A 15 7.05 10.28 -3.16
CA VAL A 15 5.98 9.59 -3.89
C VAL A 15 6.57 8.37 -4.61
N PRO A 16 5.97 7.17 -4.45
CA PRO A 16 6.46 5.99 -5.15
C PRO A 16 6.34 6.16 -6.66
N CYS A 17 7.31 5.63 -7.41
CA CYS A 17 7.37 5.76 -8.87
C CYS A 17 7.39 7.21 -9.39
N ALA A 18 7.81 8.19 -8.58
CA ALA A 18 7.85 9.60 -8.98
C ALA A 18 8.56 9.85 -10.33
N PRO A 19 9.73 9.25 -10.64
CA PRO A 19 10.37 9.47 -11.95
C PRO A 19 9.49 9.07 -13.14
N ALA A 20 8.71 7.98 -13.01
CA ALA A 20 7.79 7.55 -14.07
C ALA A 20 6.60 8.50 -14.22
N ILE A 21 6.14 9.06 -13.09
CA ILE A 21 5.06 10.06 -13.05
C ILE A 21 5.54 11.36 -13.68
N GLU A 22 6.74 11.84 -13.35
CA GLU A 22 7.30 13.06 -13.93
C GLU A 22 7.45 12.99 -15.44
N VAL A 23 7.99 11.88 -15.95
CA VAL A 23 8.08 11.62 -17.41
C VAL A 23 6.68 11.68 -18.04
N CYS A 24 5.66 11.12 -17.38
CA CYS A 24 4.28 11.18 -17.86
C CYS A 24 3.73 12.61 -17.88
N LEU A 25 3.95 13.39 -16.83
CA LEU A 25 3.51 14.80 -16.77
C LEU A 25 4.09 15.59 -17.95
N HIS A 26 5.37 15.38 -18.28
CA HIS A 26 6.03 16.02 -19.41
C HIS A 26 5.50 15.55 -20.77
N VAL A 27 5.29 14.24 -20.94
CA VAL A 27 4.81 13.67 -22.22
C VAL A 27 3.38 14.11 -22.53
N HIS A 28 2.54 14.24 -21.51
CA HIS A 28 1.11 14.58 -21.66
C HIS A 28 0.82 16.07 -21.43
N ASP A 29 1.84 16.92 -21.30
CA ASP A 29 1.71 18.36 -21.01
C ASP A 29 0.71 18.65 -19.86
N THR A 30 0.78 17.82 -18.82
CA THR A 30 -0.13 17.85 -17.66
C THR A 30 0.62 18.38 -16.45
N SER A 31 0.00 19.29 -15.69
CA SER A 31 0.60 19.79 -14.45
C SER A 31 0.44 18.80 -13.29
N LEU A 32 1.35 18.85 -12.31
CA LEU A 32 1.22 18.07 -11.08
C LEU A 32 -0.11 18.38 -10.36
N ASP A 33 -0.52 19.65 -10.30
CA ASP A 33 -1.77 20.06 -9.66
C ASP A 33 -3.00 19.40 -10.30
N GLN A 34 -3.01 19.27 -11.62
CA GLN A 34 -4.10 18.58 -12.33
C GLN A 34 -4.11 17.09 -11.97
N LEU A 35 -2.96 16.42 -12.02
CA LEU A 35 -2.83 15.01 -11.63
C LEU A 35 -3.29 14.79 -10.19
N VAL A 36 -2.88 15.68 -9.28
CA VAL A 36 -3.26 15.66 -7.88
C VAL A 36 -4.78 15.79 -7.73
N GLY A 37 -5.40 16.76 -8.41
CA GLY A 37 -6.85 16.96 -8.40
C GLY A 37 -7.64 15.72 -8.82
N GLU A 38 -7.21 15.04 -9.88
CA GLU A 38 -7.87 13.83 -10.38
C GLU A 38 -7.60 12.60 -9.49
N SER A 39 -6.45 12.55 -8.83
CA SER A 39 -6.07 11.44 -7.95
C SER A 39 -6.82 11.41 -6.61
N ARG A 40 -7.45 12.52 -6.19
CA ARG A 40 -8.08 12.67 -4.87
C ARG A 40 -9.10 11.58 -4.55
N CYS A 41 -9.75 11.00 -5.55
CA CYS A 41 -10.70 9.91 -5.39
C CYS A 41 -10.10 8.63 -4.76
N PHE A 42 -8.77 8.48 -4.77
CA PHE A 42 -8.06 7.34 -4.18
C PHE A 42 -7.53 7.59 -2.77
N GLU A 43 -7.57 8.84 -2.28
CA GLU A 43 -6.91 9.22 -1.03
C GLU A 43 -7.53 8.58 0.21
N ALA A 44 -8.86 8.46 0.26
CA ALA A 44 -9.53 7.85 1.41
C ALA A 44 -9.01 6.42 1.68
N SER A 45 -8.90 5.62 0.62
CA SER A 45 -8.40 4.25 0.68
C SER A 45 -6.92 4.18 0.97
N TYR A 46 -6.13 5.10 0.40
CA TYR A 46 -4.69 5.22 0.69
C TYR A 46 -4.43 5.59 2.15
N LEU A 47 -5.13 6.60 2.69
CA LEU A 47 -5.00 7.02 4.07
C LEU A 47 -5.51 5.95 5.04
N ALA A 48 -6.56 5.21 4.69
CA ALA A 48 -7.00 4.05 5.47
C ALA A 48 -5.90 2.97 5.53
N TRP A 49 -5.29 2.65 4.39
CA TRP A 49 -4.16 1.73 4.31
C TRP A 49 -2.98 2.19 5.18
N GLU A 50 -2.54 3.43 5.02
CA GLU A 50 -1.42 4.00 5.79
C GLU A 50 -1.74 4.09 7.29
N THR A 51 -3.00 4.34 7.66
CA THR A 51 -3.45 4.32 9.05
C THR A 51 -3.28 2.93 9.66
N VAL A 52 -3.67 1.86 8.95
CA VAL A 52 -3.40 0.49 9.39
C VAL A 52 -1.91 0.26 9.48
N ARG A 53 -1.15 0.65 8.47
CA ARG A 53 0.29 0.40 8.37
C ARG A 53 1.11 1.04 9.49
N LYS A 54 0.83 2.30 9.84
CA LYS A 54 1.70 3.13 10.69
C LYS A 54 1.14 3.49 12.06
N ALA A 55 -0.18 3.47 12.25
CA ALA A 55 -0.79 3.98 13.48
C ALA A 55 -1.57 2.91 14.23
N ARG A 56 -2.39 2.15 13.51
CA ARG A 56 -3.41 1.27 14.07
C ARG A 56 -3.08 -0.23 13.93
N ASN A 57 -1.89 -0.58 13.45
CA ASN A 57 -1.47 -1.97 13.36
C ASN A 57 -1.48 -2.62 14.76
N PRO A 58 -2.18 -3.74 14.97
CA PRO A 58 -2.23 -4.40 16.27
C PRO A 58 -1.07 -5.37 16.52
N PHE A 59 -0.31 -5.74 15.48
CA PHE A 59 0.76 -6.74 15.57
C PHE A 59 2.15 -6.11 15.55
N PHE A 60 2.38 -5.13 14.67
CA PHE A 60 3.68 -4.54 14.42
C PHE A 60 3.70 -3.02 14.66
N ALA A 61 4.87 -2.48 14.99
CA ALA A 61 5.04 -1.03 15.16
C ALA A 61 4.85 -0.28 13.83
N GLU A 62 5.49 -0.81 12.78
CA GLU A 62 5.20 -0.50 11.39
C GLU A 62 4.92 -1.83 10.68
N GLY A 63 3.79 -1.92 9.98
CA GLY A 63 3.44 -3.12 9.21
C GLY A 63 3.38 -2.85 7.71
N THR A 64 2.56 -3.67 7.04
CA THR A 64 2.39 -3.66 5.58
C THR A 64 1.09 -2.99 5.14
N GLY A 65 0.07 -2.98 6.01
CA GLY A 65 -1.31 -2.59 5.74
C GLY A 65 -2.25 -3.78 5.53
N PHE A 66 -1.71 -4.96 5.20
CA PHE A 66 -2.52 -6.19 5.04
C PHE A 66 -3.10 -6.71 6.36
N GLU A 67 -2.50 -6.34 7.49
CA GLU A 67 -2.89 -6.81 8.82
C GLU A 67 -4.35 -6.49 9.14
N GLY A 68 -4.88 -5.39 8.60
CA GLY A 68 -6.29 -5.00 8.76
C GLY A 68 -7.28 -6.04 8.21
N TYR A 69 -6.87 -6.92 7.30
CA TYR A 69 -7.70 -7.99 6.74
C TYR A 69 -7.60 -9.32 7.50
N PHE A 70 -6.69 -9.42 8.47
CA PHE A 70 -6.47 -10.61 9.28
C PHE A 70 -6.86 -10.42 10.75
N ILE A 71 -7.52 -9.31 11.07
CA ILE A 71 -8.10 -9.07 12.40
C ILE A 71 -9.16 -10.12 12.70
N GLY A 72 -9.05 -10.78 13.85
CA GLY A 72 -9.90 -11.91 14.22
C GLY A 72 -9.60 -13.21 13.49
N VAL A 73 -8.59 -13.22 12.60
CA VAL A 73 -8.00 -14.43 11.99
C VAL A 73 -6.70 -14.80 12.70
N CYS A 74 -5.81 -13.82 12.86
CA CYS A 74 -4.55 -13.98 13.58
C CYS A 74 -4.71 -13.51 15.02
N SER A 75 -4.14 -14.28 15.95
CA SER A 75 -4.16 -14.03 17.39
C SER A 75 -2.82 -13.49 17.92
N SER A 76 -1.75 -13.60 17.15
CA SER A 76 -0.40 -13.19 17.56
C SER A 76 0.38 -12.51 16.42
N PRO A 77 1.44 -11.74 16.74
CA PRO A 77 2.36 -11.21 15.74
C PRO A 77 3.06 -12.28 14.90
N ASP A 78 3.38 -13.43 15.48
CA ASP A 78 4.03 -14.54 14.78
C ASP A 78 3.09 -15.16 13.73
N GLU A 79 1.82 -15.41 14.11
CA GLU A 79 0.81 -15.89 13.16
C GLU A 79 0.58 -14.87 12.03
N MET A 80 0.57 -13.58 12.36
CA MET A 80 0.46 -12.53 11.35
C MET A 80 1.67 -12.51 10.41
N LEU A 81 2.88 -12.68 10.93
CA LEU A 81 4.10 -12.74 10.13
C LEU A 81 4.04 -13.93 9.16
N ASP A 82 3.68 -15.11 9.65
CA ASP A 82 3.54 -16.31 8.80
C ASP A 82 2.53 -16.07 7.66
N ARG A 83 1.39 -15.42 7.94
CA ARG A 83 0.42 -15.05 6.90
C ARG A 83 0.96 -14.05 5.88
N LEU A 84 1.76 -13.07 6.30
CA LEU A 84 2.40 -12.13 5.38
C LEU A 84 3.42 -12.85 4.48
N ILE A 85 4.22 -13.75 5.04
CA ILE A 85 5.21 -14.51 4.26
C ILE A 85 4.52 -15.48 3.30
N GLU A 86 3.49 -16.20 3.73
CA GLU A 86 2.64 -17.03 2.86
C GLU A 86 2.05 -16.23 1.70
N LEU A 87 1.52 -15.03 2.01
CA LEU A 87 1.01 -14.12 1.00
C LEU A 87 2.09 -13.71 0.00
N GLY A 88 3.25 -13.26 0.48
CA GLY A 88 4.38 -12.87 -0.35
C GLY A 88 4.85 -14.00 -1.28
N HIS A 89 4.96 -15.22 -0.76
CA HIS A 89 5.28 -16.41 -1.55
C HIS A 89 4.23 -16.68 -2.62
N ALA A 90 2.94 -16.58 -2.29
CA ALA A 90 1.87 -16.78 -3.27
C ALA A 90 1.94 -15.75 -4.42
N LEU A 91 2.26 -14.50 -4.11
CA LEU A 91 2.42 -13.43 -5.12
C LEU A 91 3.64 -13.68 -6.01
N LEU A 92 4.78 -14.02 -5.42
CA LEU A 92 5.99 -14.38 -6.17
C LEU A 92 5.75 -15.59 -7.08
N GLN A 93 5.16 -16.66 -6.56
CA GLN A 93 4.87 -17.86 -7.33
C GLN A 93 3.91 -17.58 -8.50
N SER A 94 2.93 -16.69 -8.32
CA SER A 94 2.06 -16.25 -9.41
C SER A 94 2.85 -15.56 -10.53
N ASN A 95 3.69 -14.58 -10.17
CA ASN A 95 4.54 -13.87 -11.12
C ASN A 95 5.57 -14.79 -11.81
N LEU A 96 6.20 -15.70 -11.05
CA LEU A 96 7.15 -16.68 -11.58
C LEU A 96 6.49 -17.57 -12.64
N ARG A 97 5.23 -17.98 -12.44
CA ARG A 97 4.48 -18.82 -13.39
C ARG A 97 4.08 -18.03 -14.63
N LEU A 98 3.54 -16.82 -14.47
CA LEU A 98 3.10 -15.97 -15.58
C LEU A 98 4.27 -15.58 -16.49
N TYR A 99 5.41 -15.22 -15.90
CA TYR A 99 6.59 -14.74 -16.63
C TYR A 99 7.71 -15.78 -16.69
N ARG A 100 7.37 -17.07 -16.62
CA ARG A 100 8.35 -18.18 -16.57
C ARG A 100 9.35 -18.18 -17.73
N HIS A 101 8.94 -17.68 -18.90
CA HIS A 101 9.76 -17.59 -20.10
C HIS A 101 10.38 -16.20 -20.34
N ASN A 102 10.19 -15.25 -19.42
CA ASN A 102 10.74 -13.90 -19.53
C ASN A 102 11.56 -13.53 -18.27
N PRO A 103 12.76 -14.12 -18.11
CA PRO A 103 13.58 -13.93 -16.91
C PRO A 103 13.97 -12.45 -16.68
N ARG A 104 14.23 -11.70 -17.76
CA ARG A 104 14.56 -10.27 -17.68
C ARG A 104 13.39 -9.45 -17.13
N PHE A 105 12.17 -9.75 -17.55
CA PHE A 105 10.98 -9.06 -17.02
C PHE A 105 10.78 -9.32 -15.53
N ARG A 106 11.03 -10.54 -15.06
CA ARG A 106 10.98 -10.86 -13.61
C ARG A 106 11.97 -10.03 -12.79
N THR A 107 13.20 -9.88 -13.29
CA THR A 107 14.20 -9.02 -12.66
C THR A 107 13.70 -7.57 -12.58
N ARG A 108 13.14 -7.03 -13.68
CA ARG A 108 12.57 -5.67 -13.66
C ARG A 108 11.36 -5.54 -12.72
N LEU A 109 10.54 -6.58 -12.54
CA LEU A 109 9.46 -6.55 -11.55
C LEU A 109 10.01 -6.37 -10.13
N MET A 110 11.09 -7.08 -9.77
CA MET A 110 11.72 -6.92 -8.46
C MET A 110 12.37 -5.54 -8.31
N HIS A 111 13.08 -5.05 -9.33
CA HIS A 111 13.63 -3.69 -9.32
C HIS A 111 12.54 -2.62 -9.14
N ALA A 112 11.38 -2.79 -9.77
CA ALA A 112 10.25 -1.86 -9.60
C ALA A 112 9.71 -1.82 -8.15
N LEU A 113 9.74 -2.93 -7.40
CA LEU A 113 9.39 -2.92 -5.96
C LEU A 113 10.37 -2.11 -5.11
N MET A 114 11.62 -2.03 -5.55
CA MET A 114 12.70 -1.29 -4.89
C MET A 114 12.80 0.16 -5.38
N ASP A 115 11.85 0.63 -6.19
CA ASP A 115 11.89 1.94 -6.89
C ASP A 115 13.10 2.11 -7.83
N GLU A 116 13.70 0.99 -8.28
CA GLU A 116 14.83 0.98 -9.19
C GLU A 116 14.34 0.91 -10.65
N GLY A 117 14.13 2.08 -11.27
CA GLY A 117 13.68 2.18 -12.66
C GLY A 117 12.30 1.55 -12.92
N PRO A 118 11.24 1.94 -12.18
CA PRO A 118 9.91 1.39 -12.38
C PRO A 118 9.39 1.78 -13.77
N GLY A 119 9.26 0.81 -14.66
CA GLY A 119 8.66 0.98 -15.98
C GLY A 119 7.14 0.91 -15.93
N TYR A 120 6.46 1.55 -16.88
CA TYR A 120 5.00 1.52 -16.97
C TYR A 120 4.41 0.10 -16.88
N ASP A 121 5.02 -0.85 -17.59
CA ASP A 121 4.56 -2.24 -17.62
C ASP A 121 4.74 -2.99 -16.29
N THR A 122 5.82 -2.75 -15.55
CA THR A 122 6.02 -3.36 -14.22
C THR A 122 5.10 -2.73 -13.17
N ILE A 123 4.86 -1.41 -13.25
CA ILE A 123 3.88 -0.72 -12.41
C ILE A 123 2.48 -1.28 -12.65
N CYS A 124 2.08 -1.48 -13.91
CA CYS A 124 0.78 -2.09 -14.26
C CYS A 124 0.62 -3.46 -13.60
N VAL A 125 1.62 -4.34 -13.78
CA VAL A 125 1.57 -5.71 -13.22
C VAL A 125 1.45 -5.69 -11.71
N TRP A 126 2.26 -4.89 -11.01
CA TRP A 126 2.16 -4.84 -9.55
C TRP A 126 0.85 -4.20 -9.07
N SER A 127 0.31 -3.24 -9.81
CA SER A 127 -1.00 -2.66 -9.50
C SER A 127 -2.15 -3.66 -9.68
N ASP A 128 -2.09 -4.51 -10.72
CA ASP A 128 -3.02 -5.63 -10.91
C ASP A 128 -2.92 -6.66 -9.79
N VAL A 129 -1.68 -7.06 -9.47
CA VAL A 129 -1.41 -8.05 -8.41
C VAL A 129 -1.89 -7.53 -7.07
N LEU A 130 -1.66 -6.25 -6.75
CA LEU A 130 -2.21 -5.60 -5.55
C LEU A 130 -3.74 -5.64 -5.56
N GLY A 131 -4.38 -5.16 -6.64
CA GLY A 131 -5.83 -5.10 -6.75
C GLY A 131 -6.51 -6.46 -6.57
N ALA A 132 -5.99 -7.49 -7.25
CA ALA A 132 -6.48 -8.87 -7.13
C ALA A 132 -6.28 -9.43 -5.71
N THR A 133 -5.16 -9.09 -5.07
CA THR A 133 -4.88 -9.51 -3.70
C THR A 133 -5.82 -8.88 -2.70
N LEU A 134 -6.04 -7.57 -2.79
CA LEU A 134 -7.00 -6.86 -1.94
C LEU A 134 -8.42 -7.38 -2.14
N ALA A 135 -8.81 -7.69 -3.38
CA ALA A 135 -10.11 -8.30 -3.65
C ALA A 135 -10.30 -9.64 -2.92
N ARG A 136 -9.28 -10.52 -2.93
CA ARG A 136 -9.33 -11.79 -2.17
C ARG A 136 -9.37 -11.56 -0.67
N LEU A 137 -8.53 -10.66 -0.15
CA LEU A 137 -8.45 -10.40 1.29
C LEU A 137 -9.73 -9.73 1.83
N ARG A 138 -10.46 -8.98 1.01
CA ARG A 138 -11.78 -8.44 1.38
C ARG A 138 -12.80 -9.53 1.71
N CYS A 139 -12.63 -10.76 1.21
CA CYS A 139 -13.49 -11.88 1.63
C CYS A 139 -13.43 -12.11 3.14
N ASN A 140 -12.29 -11.86 3.78
CA ASN A 140 -12.16 -12.01 5.24
C ASN A 140 -13.06 -11.03 6.00
N LEU A 141 -13.38 -9.87 5.43
CA LEU A 141 -14.28 -8.89 6.07
C LEU A 141 -15.70 -9.43 6.20
N TYR A 142 -16.15 -10.24 5.24
CA TYR A 142 -17.48 -10.85 5.27
C TYR A 142 -17.54 -12.07 6.18
N ILE A 143 -16.40 -12.72 6.41
CA ILE A 143 -16.29 -13.94 7.23
C ILE A 143 -16.02 -13.60 8.70
N HIS A 144 -15.23 -12.56 8.95
CA HIS A 144 -14.76 -12.18 10.30
C HIS A 144 -15.26 -10.79 10.67
N GLU A 145 -16.27 -10.74 11.55
CA GLU A 145 -16.91 -9.49 11.99
C GLU A 145 -15.90 -8.48 12.57
N GLN A 146 -14.88 -8.95 13.29
CA GLN A 146 -13.84 -8.08 13.86
C GLN A 146 -13.04 -7.34 12.78
N ALA A 147 -12.77 -7.98 11.64
CA ALA A 147 -12.10 -7.32 10.51
C ALA A 147 -13.00 -6.27 9.85
N ALA A 148 -14.29 -6.54 9.70
CA ALA A 148 -15.26 -5.57 9.19
C ALA A 148 -15.38 -4.34 10.11
N ILE A 149 -15.53 -4.56 11.42
CA ILE A 149 -15.59 -3.47 12.41
C ILE A 149 -14.30 -2.67 12.37
N PHE A 150 -13.14 -3.34 12.41
CA PHE A 150 -11.84 -2.68 12.33
C PHE A 150 -11.72 -1.82 11.07
N GLN A 151 -12.12 -2.34 9.90
CA GLN A 151 -12.09 -1.59 8.66
C GLN A 151 -13.03 -0.37 8.71
N ALA A 152 -14.30 -0.56 9.09
CA ALA A 152 -15.29 0.52 9.14
C ALA A 152 -14.84 1.65 10.07
N GLU A 153 -14.26 1.30 11.23
CA GLU A 153 -13.67 2.27 12.14
C GLU A 153 -12.48 3.00 11.53
N THR A 154 -11.59 2.30 10.82
CA THR A 154 -10.45 2.92 10.13
C THR A 154 -10.92 3.95 9.11
N TYR A 155 -11.88 3.60 8.24
CA TYR A 155 -12.41 4.55 7.25
C TYR A 155 -13.15 5.73 7.91
N ARG A 156 -13.90 5.48 8.98
CA ARG A 156 -14.54 6.55 9.75
C ARG A 156 -13.49 7.53 10.30
N MET A 157 -12.37 7.02 10.80
CA MET A 157 -11.28 7.84 11.34
C MET A 157 -10.58 8.66 10.26
N THR A 158 -10.39 8.10 9.07
CA THR A 158 -9.70 8.79 7.97
C THR A 158 -10.58 9.74 7.17
N SER A 159 -11.91 9.58 7.24
CA SER A 159 -12.88 10.40 6.49
C SER A 159 -12.82 11.91 6.76
N HIS A 160 -12.19 12.34 7.86
CA HIS A 160 -12.08 13.74 8.26
C HIS A 160 -10.66 14.30 8.10
N LEU A 161 -9.74 13.52 7.52
CA LEU A 161 -8.37 13.97 7.31
C LEU A 161 -8.32 15.03 6.21
N GLN A 162 -7.34 15.93 6.34
CA GLN A 162 -7.03 16.86 5.25
C GLN A 162 -6.46 16.10 4.05
N PRO A 163 -6.68 16.60 2.82
CA PRO A 163 -6.10 16.00 1.63
C PRO A 163 -4.58 15.92 1.70
N VAL A 164 -3.99 14.93 1.03
CA VAL A 164 -2.52 14.78 0.96
C VAL A 164 -1.89 16.00 0.28
N GLN A 165 -0.82 16.54 0.84
CA GLN A 165 -0.07 17.62 0.23
C GLN A 165 1.01 17.04 -0.68
N TYR A 166 1.18 17.60 -1.87
CA TYR A 166 2.17 17.17 -2.86
C TYR A 166 2.96 18.38 -3.35
N TRP A 167 4.24 18.21 -3.60
CA TRP A 167 5.11 19.25 -4.17
C TRP A 167 6.34 18.63 -4.85
N GLU A 168 6.95 19.37 -5.76
CA GLU A 168 8.18 18.96 -6.45
C GLU A 168 9.41 19.48 -5.72
N VAL A 169 10.45 18.65 -5.59
CA VAL A 169 11.78 19.00 -5.08
C VAL A 169 12.81 18.21 -5.88
N ASP A 170 13.76 18.91 -6.51
CA ASP A 170 14.93 18.30 -7.17
C ASP A 170 14.61 17.13 -8.14
N PHE A 171 13.61 17.28 -9.02
CA PHE A 171 13.14 16.21 -9.93
C PHE A 171 12.65 14.97 -9.17
N ASN A 172 11.96 15.22 -8.07
CA ASN A 172 11.19 14.22 -7.35
C ASN A 172 9.89 14.84 -6.85
N ILE A 173 8.87 14.00 -6.65
CA ILE A 173 7.59 14.41 -6.09
C ILE A 173 7.55 13.93 -4.63
N ARG A 174 7.32 14.87 -3.71
CA ARG A 174 7.20 14.60 -2.28
C ARG A 174 5.75 14.71 -1.83
N GLN A 175 5.46 14.11 -0.68
CA GLN A 175 4.15 14.13 -0.07
C GLN A 175 4.21 14.35 1.43
N ALA A 176 3.16 14.97 1.97
CA ALA A 176 2.88 15.02 3.40
C ALA A 176 1.41 14.78 3.70
N TYR A 177 1.15 14.04 4.78
CA TYR A 177 -0.20 13.79 5.26
C TYR A 177 -0.20 13.52 6.77
N LYS A 178 -1.40 13.53 7.35
CA LYS A 178 -1.61 13.23 8.77
C LYS A 178 -2.42 11.97 8.92
N LEU A 179 -2.04 11.15 9.89
CA LEU A 179 -2.77 9.95 10.28
C LEU A 179 -3.31 10.12 11.72
N PRO A 180 -4.50 9.59 12.03
CA PRO A 180 -4.99 9.57 13.40
C PRO A 180 -4.03 8.73 14.26
N PHE A 181 -3.44 9.32 15.29
CA PHE A 181 -2.51 8.62 16.17
C PHE A 181 -3.25 8.06 17.37
N PHE A 182 -3.03 6.77 17.64
CA PHE A 182 -3.52 6.10 18.83
C PHE A 182 -2.34 5.93 19.78
N LEU A 183 -2.43 6.52 20.97
CA LEU A 183 -1.70 6.00 22.12
C LEU A 183 -2.31 4.62 22.38
N ALA A 184 -1.80 3.59 21.72
CA ALA A 184 -2.18 2.22 22.05
C ALA A 184 -1.74 2.01 23.50
N ASP A 185 -2.70 1.74 24.38
CA ASP A 185 -2.44 1.25 25.72
C ASP A 185 -1.57 0.00 25.61
N HIS A 186 -0.26 0.16 25.83
CA HIS A 186 0.72 -0.87 26.17
C HIS A 186 0.62 -2.27 25.52
N VAL A 187 0.20 -2.38 24.25
CA VAL A 187 0.43 -3.61 23.48
C VAL A 187 1.88 -3.54 23.00
N TYR A 188 2.73 -4.43 23.50
CA TYR A 188 4.09 -4.63 22.98
C TYR A 188 3.99 -5.00 21.49
N ARG A 189 4.18 -4.01 20.61
CA ARG A 189 4.24 -4.22 19.16
C ARG A 189 5.66 -4.60 18.77
N THR A 190 5.81 -5.65 17.98
CA THR A 190 7.13 -6.07 17.46
C THR A 190 7.50 -5.22 16.24
N SER A 191 8.79 -4.94 16.03
CA SER A 191 9.24 -4.38 14.76
C SER A 191 9.23 -5.46 13.67
N LEU A 192 8.60 -5.20 12.53
CA LEU A 192 8.76 -6.05 11.35
C LEU A 192 10.11 -5.74 10.70
N ASP A 193 11.13 -6.54 10.98
CA ASP A 193 12.46 -6.39 10.37
C ASP A 193 12.68 -7.47 9.30
N LEU A 194 12.63 -7.06 8.02
CA LEU A 194 12.84 -7.96 6.90
C LEU A 194 14.22 -8.64 6.92
N HIS A 195 15.23 -8.03 7.56
CA HIS A 195 16.57 -8.61 7.67
C HIS A 195 16.64 -9.78 8.64
N GLN A 196 15.63 -9.97 9.48
CA GLN A 196 15.53 -11.09 10.41
C GLN A 196 14.81 -12.30 9.79
N LEU A 197 14.25 -12.14 8.58
CA LEU A 197 13.65 -13.23 7.84
C LEU A 197 14.72 -14.22 7.35
N LYS A 198 14.31 -15.47 7.16
CA LYS A 198 15.17 -16.45 6.49
C LYS A 198 15.51 -15.94 5.09
N PRO A 199 16.72 -16.24 4.56
CA PRO A 199 17.07 -15.87 3.18
C PRO A 199 16.06 -16.35 2.14
N SER A 200 15.38 -17.48 2.37
CA SER A 200 14.32 -18.01 1.49
C SER A 200 13.04 -17.19 1.48
N ASP A 201 12.81 -16.38 2.52
CA ASP A 201 11.57 -15.62 2.75
C ASP A 201 11.76 -14.11 2.50
N PHE A 202 13.01 -13.67 2.30
CA PHE A 202 13.33 -12.25 2.13
C PHE A 202 12.57 -11.61 0.96
N ASP A 203 12.58 -12.23 -0.23
CA ASP A 203 11.85 -11.71 -1.39
C ASP A 203 10.33 -11.67 -1.14
N ALA A 204 9.79 -12.66 -0.43
CA ALA A 204 8.36 -12.69 -0.08
C ALA A 204 8.01 -11.55 0.87
N GLY A 205 8.85 -11.32 1.89
CA GLY A 205 8.75 -10.19 2.80
C GLY A 205 8.85 -8.84 2.08
N LEU A 206 9.80 -8.70 1.15
CA LEU A 206 9.96 -7.50 0.33
C LEU A 206 8.71 -7.19 -0.49
N VAL A 207 8.09 -8.21 -1.10
CA VAL A 207 6.86 -8.03 -1.87
C VAL A 207 5.75 -7.48 -0.99
N VAL A 208 5.47 -8.08 0.17
CA VAL A 208 4.36 -7.63 1.02
C VAL A 208 4.61 -6.26 1.66
N ASP A 209 5.87 -5.94 1.96
CA ASP A 209 6.28 -4.61 2.45
C ASP A 209 6.07 -3.52 1.39
N ARG A 210 6.40 -3.81 0.13
CA ARG A 210 6.50 -2.79 -0.92
C ARG A 210 5.29 -2.68 -1.82
N ILE A 211 4.51 -3.75 -1.99
CA ILE A 211 3.44 -3.79 -3.00
C ILE A 211 2.34 -2.73 -2.77
N GLY A 212 2.09 -2.32 -1.52
CA GLY A 212 1.10 -1.28 -1.21
C GLY A 212 1.36 0.07 -1.91
N ARG A 213 2.61 0.33 -2.30
CA ARG A 213 3.02 1.54 -3.04
C ARG A 213 2.31 1.71 -4.39
N PHE A 214 2.00 0.60 -5.06
CA PHE A 214 1.28 0.62 -6.34
C PHE A 214 -0.22 0.94 -6.20
N GLY A 215 -0.69 1.10 -4.96
CA GLY A 215 -2.01 1.64 -4.60
C GLY A 215 -2.01 3.14 -4.33
N HIS A 216 -0.86 3.83 -4.39
CA HIS A 216 -0.74 5.25 -4.11
C HIS A 216 -1.58 6.11 -5.07
N PRO A 217 -2.25 7.20 -4.60
CA PRO A 217 -3.16 8.00 -5.42
C PRO A 217 -2.57 8.48 -6.75
N LEU A 218 -1.37 9.08 -6.72
CA LEU A 218 -0.70 9.54 -7.94
C LEU A 218 -0.28 8.41 -8.86
N VAL A 219 0.06 7.22 -8.34
CA VAL A 219 0.39 6.05 -9.17
C VAL A 219 -0.87 5.53 -9.86
N ARG A 220 -2.00 5.49 -9.15
CA ARG A 220 -3.29 5.08 -9.71
C ARG A 220 -3.78 6.04 -10.80
N GLN A 221 -3.57 7.34 -10.61
CA GLN A 221 -3.92 8.33 -11.63
C GLN A 221 -2.95 8.30 -12.83
N TYR A 222 -1.65 8.15 -12.59
CA TYR A 222 -0.65 7.92 -13.64
C TYR A 222 -1.03 6.75 -14.55
N LEU A 223 -1.45 5.62 -13.96
CA LEU A 223 -1.90 4.47 -14.73
C LEU A 223 -3.13 4.82 -15.59
N ARG A 224 -4.14 5.47 -14.99
CA ARG A 224 -5.36 5.89 -15.72
C ARG A 224 -5.06 6.81 -16.89
N LEU A 225 -4.19 7.81 -16.73
CA LEU A 225 -3.79 8.72 -17.81
C LEU A 225 -3.13 7.99 -18.98
N ASN A 226 -2.36 6.93 -18.69
CA ASN A 226 -1.73 6.10 -19.72
C ASN A 226 -2.65 4.98 -20.25
N GLY A 227 -3.97 5.19 -20.21
CA GLY A 227 -4.95 4.27 -20.80
C GLY A 227 -5.10 2.93 -20.08
N TYR A 228 -4.54 2.81 -18.87
CA TYR A 228 -4.71 1.59 -18.09
C TYR A 228 -6.10 1.57 -17.44
N HIS A 229 -6.99 0.79 -18.04
CA HIS A 229 -8.26 0.43 -17.43
C HIS A 229 -8.05 -0.91 -16.71
N SER A 230 -7.85 -0.84 -15.38
CA SER A 230 -7.91 -2.05 -14.55
C SER A 230 -9.21 -2.79 -14.86
N SER A 231 -9.13 -4.07 -15.21
CA SER A 231 -10.29 -4.94 -15.43
C SER A 231 -11.16 -5.10 -14.17
N LEU A 232 -10.68 -4.60 -13.02
CA LEU A 232 -11.37 -4.58 -11.73
C LEU A 232 -12.04 -3.22 -11.41
N ALA A 233 -12.19 -2.33 -12.40
CA ALA A 233 -12.84 -1.02 -12.25
C ALA A 233 -14.31 -1.07 -11.77
N GLY A 234 -14.89 -2.25 -11.56
CA GLY A 234 -16.22 -2.44 -10.98
C GLY A 234 -16.29 -2.47 -9.45
N PHE A 235 -15.17 -2.42 -8.73
CA PHE A 235 -15.19 -2.37 -7.27
C PHE A 235 -14.91 -0.96 -6.77
N THR A 236 -15.94 -0.12 -6.80
CA THR A 236 -16.02 1.08 -5.96
C THR A 236 -15.81 0.70 -4.49
N TYR A 237 -15.00 1.52 -3.79
CA TYR A 237 -14.67 1.40 -2.37
C TYR A 237 -15.89 1.60 -1.47
#